data_AF-A0A0R0LVD8-F1
#
_entry.id   AF-A0A0R0LVD8-F1
#
_cell.length_a   1.000
_cell.length_b   1.000
_cell.length_c   1.000
_cell.angle_alpha   90.00
_cell.angle_beta   90.00
_cell.angle_gamma   90.00
#
_symmetry.space_group_name_H-M   'P 1'
#
loop_
_entity.id
_entity.type
_entity.pdbx_description
1 polymer ?
#
loop_
_entity_poly.entity_id
_entity_poly.type
_entity_poly.pdbx_seq_one_letter_code
_entity_poly.pdbx_strand_id
1 'polypeptide(L)'
;SVKISKPENKIEILEQSTNSLTNLHDFHLSCTVEYTELLKKFNILFYGYGCKISLLNEMFPKANVIRELPGIIQEKKINILLNADLAELDANFLPKNNVICLLDTMDPTKINFSSFDLENLNFIMKDLTTYVPYSDQTVSKTEKNMQNLIYNVSLRSKNLFKLFLQNLEKNKITTNKLLEIAKKDLLINDKRVIRQLLSEFIDHKIIKLSNEEYTLIGKKDKILEYFKD
;
A
#
# COMPACT_ATOMS: atom_id res chain seq x y z
N SER A 1 49.69 23.10 -16.09
CA SER A 1 49.31 21.74 -16.49
C SER A 1 48.61 21.04 -15.33
N VAL A 2 47.29 21.14 -15.23
CA VAL A 2 46.50 20.48 -14.19
C VAL A 2 46.13 19.09 -14.71
N LYS A 3 46.73 18.04 -14.14
CA LYS A 3 46.31 16.66 -14.38
C LYS A 3 45.07 16.38 -13.54
N ILE A 4 43.95 16.18 -14.22
CA ILE A 4 42.72 15.67 -13.62
C ILE A 4 42.87 14.14 -13.53
N SER A 5 42.99 13.60 -12.31
CA SER A 5 42.96 12.16 -12.06
C SER A 5 41.51 11.63 -12.17
N LYS A 6 41.37 10.44 -12.76
CA LYS A 6 40.10 9.73 -13.03
C LYS A 6 39.51 9.11 -11.74
N PRO A 7 38.21 8.76 -11.74
CA PRO A 7 37.50 8.30 -10.55
C PRO A 7 37.66 6.77 -10.38
N GLU A 8 38.53 6.34 -9.48
CA GLU A 8 38.71 4.92 -9.11
C GLU A 8 37.77 4.46 -7.97
N ASN A 9 37.07 5.39 -7.30
CA ASN A 9 36.30 5.09 -6.07
C ASN A 9 34.89 4.50 -6.26
N LYS A 10 34.42 4.20 -7.48
CA LYS A 10 33.03 3.72 -7.67
C LYS A 10 32.85 2.22 -7.46
N ILE A 11 33.90 1.41 -7.62
CA ILE A 11 33.81 -0.05 -7.62
C ILE A 11 33.91 -0.60 -6.18
N GLU A 12 34.84 -0.07 -5.36
CA GLU A 12 34.98 -0.50 -3.95
C GLU A 12 33.73 -0.21 -3.09
N ILE A 13 33.00 0.87 -3.37
CA ILE A 13 31.78 1.23 -2.62
C ILE A 13 30.63 0.25 -2.94
N LEU A 14 30.57 -0.28 -4.16
CA LEU A 14 29.55 -1.25 -4.57
C LEU A 14 29.82 -2.65 -3.98
N GLU A 15 31.09 -3.06 -3.85
CA GLU A 15 31.46 -4.34 -3.24
C GLU A 15 31.29 -4.34 -1.70
N GLN A 16 31.57 -3.23 -1.02
CA GLN A 16 31.35 -3.12 0.44
C GLN A 16 29.86 -3.03 0.82
N SER A 17 29.03 -2.38 -0.01
CA SER A 17 27.59 -2.30 0.22
C SER A 17 26.87 -3.61 -0.07
N THR A 18 27.31 -4.37 -1.07
CA THR A 18 26.74 -5.71 -1.37
C THR A 18 27.10 -6.73 -0.29
N ASN A 19 28.34 -6.78 0.19
CA ASN A 19 28.72 -7.68 1.29
C ASN A 19 27.99 -7.37 2.62
N SER A 20 27.77 -6.09 2.94
CA SER A 20 27.05 -5.71 4.17
C SER A 20 25.54 -6.02 4.12
N LEU A 21 24.93 -5.92 2.94
CA LEU A 21 23.54 -6.33 2.68
C LEU A 21 23.34 -7.83 2.89
N THR A 22 24.23 -8.66 2.35
CA THR A 22 24.18 -10.12 2.51
C THR A 22 24.35 -10.52 3.97
N ASN A 23 25.30 -9.89 4.68
CA ASN A 23 25.54 -10.16 6.09
C ASN A 23 24.33 -9.81 7.00
N LEU A 24 23.63 -8.71 6.71
CA LEU A 24 22.45 -8.32 7.50
C LEU A 24 21.23 -9.20 7.19
N HIS A 25 21.03 -9.57 5.93
CA HIS A 25 19.96 -10.49 5.52
C HIS A 25 20.16 -11.87 6.16
N ASP A 26 21.37 -12.43 6.10
CA ASP A 26 21.73 -13.71 6.71
C ASP A 26 21.59 -13.66 8.24
N PHE A 27 21.97 -12.54 8.86
CA PHE A 27 21.76 -12.33 10.29
C PHE A 27 20.28 -12.45 10.67
N HIS A 28 19.40 -11.74 9.97
CA HIS A 28 17.96 -11.82 10.25
C HIS A 28 17.39 -13.21 9.97
N LEU A 29 17.82 -13.88 8.90
CA LEU A 29 17.44 -15.26 8.64
C LEU A 29 17.85 -16.20 9.78
N SER A 30 19.03 -16.01 10.37
CA SER A 30 19.48 -16.80 11.51
C SER A 30 18.58 -16.66 12.75
N CYS A 31 17.91 -15.51 12.90
CA CYS A 31 16.97 -15.24 14.00
C CYS A 31 15.60 -15.92 13.83
N THR A 32 15.32 -16.59 12.70
CA THR A 32 14.02 -17.23 12.42
C THR A 32 13.59 -18.21 13.52
N VAL A 33 14.54 -18.97 14.07
CA VAL A 33 14.27 -19.93 15.15
C VAL A 33 13.84 -19.21 16.42
N GLU A 34 14.54 -18.13 16.80
CA GLU A 34 14.17 -17.30 17.95
C GLU A 34 12.76 -16.73 17.78
N TYR A 35 12.47 -16.13 16.63
CA TYR A 35 11.17 -15.54 16.38
C TYR A 35 10.04 -16.58 16.37
N THR A 36 10.31 -17.79 15.87
CA THR A 36 9.34 -18.90 15.93
C THR A 36 9.03 -19.29 17.38
N GLU A 37 10.03 -19.32 18.25
CA GLU A 37 9.82 -19.59 19.69
C GLU A 37 9.07 -18.44 20.38
N LEU A 38 9.39 -17.19 20.05
CA LEU A 38 8.67 -16.03 20.56
C LEU A 38 7.20 -16.06 20.14
N LEU A 39 6.89 -16.43 18.89
CA LEU A 39 5.53 -16.52 18.36
C LEU A 39 4.64 -17.54 19.06
N LYS A 40 5.20 -18.48 19.83
CA LYS A 40 4.42 -19.38 20.69
C LYS A 40 3.84 -18.67 21.92
N LYS A 41 4.40 -17.52 22.31
CA LYS A 41 4.06 -16.81 23.56
C LYS A 41 3.61 -15.37 23.32
N PHE A 42 4.10 -14.74 22.27
CA PHE A 42 3.91 -13.33 21.97
C PHE A 42 3.50 -13.17 20.51
N ASN A 43 2.82 -12.08 20.20
CA ASN A 43 2.82 -11.54 18.85
C ASN A 43 4.11 -10.75 18.63
N ILE A 44 4.60 -10.65 17.40
CA ILE A 44 5.80 -9.86 17.10
C ILE A 44 5.42 -8.61 16.32
N LEU A 45 5.92 -7.46 16.77
CA LEU A 45 5.82 -6.21 16.04
C LEU A 45 7.20 -5.86 15.49
N PHE A 46 7.40 -6.07 14.19
CA PHE A 46 8.64 -5.71 13.52
C PHE A 46 8.62 -4.24 13.09
N TYR A 47 9.68 -3.54 13.45
CA TYR A 47 9.97 -2.18 13.01
C TYR A 47 11.31 -2.14 12.28
N GLY A 48 11.64 -1.00 11.67
CA GLY A 48 12.93 -0.81 11.01
C GLY A 48 12.81 -0.33 9.57
N TYR A 49 13.96 0.10 9.03
CA TYR A 49 14.05 0.65 7.68
C TYR A 49 13.87 -0.45 6.60
N GLY A 50 13.51 -0.03 5.39
CA GLY A 50 13.42 -0.92 4.22
C GLY A 50 12.26 -1.95 4.21
N CYS A 51 12.07 -2.56 3.04
CA CYS A 51 11.03 -3.54 2.78
C CYS A 51 11.33 -4.90 3.41
N LYS A 52 10.49 -5.33 4.35
CA LYS A 52 10.66 -6.57 5.12
C LYS A 52 9.97 -7.80 4.49
N ILE A 53 9.17 -7.59 3.45
CA ILE A 53 8.27 -8.62 2.90
C ILE A 53 9.05 -9.81 2.33
N SER A 54 10.09 -9.57 1.53
CA SER A 54 10.89 -10.66 0.94
C SER A 54 11.51 -11.52 2.04
N LEU A 55 12.18 -10.87 2.99
CA LEU A 55 12.82 -11.51 4.12
C LEU A 55 11.82 -12.32 4.95
N LEU A 56 10.65 -11.77 5.27
CA LEU A 56 9.64 -12.51 6.02
C LEU A 56 9.06 -13.72 5.27
N ASN A 57 8.95 -13.64 3.94
CA ASN A 57 8.53 -14.80 3.14
C ASN A 57 9.58 -15.91 3.14
N GLU A 58 10.87 -15.56 3.23
CA GLU A 58 11.96 -16.52 3.36
C GLU A 58 11.99 -17.16 4.75
N MET A 59 11.78 -16.36 5.81
CA MET A 59 11.75 -16.83 7.19
C MET A 59 10.51 -17.69 7.49
N PHE A 60 9.36 -17.32 6.93
CA PHE A 60 8.08 -17.96 7.20
C PHE A 60 7.33 -18.31 5.90
N PRO A 61 7.85 -19.25 5.08
CA PRO A 61 7.31 -19.52 3.74
C PRO A 61 5.90 -20.10 3.73
N LYS A 62 5.41 -20.59 4.87
CA LYS A 62 4.06 -21.12 5.04
C LYS A 62 3.12 -20.15 5.75
N ALA A 63 3.55 -18.92 6.03
CA ALA A 63 2.74 -17.93 6.70
C ALA A 63 1.54 -17.51 5.86
N ASN A 64 0.47 -17.13 6.54
CA ASN A 64 -0.69 -16.48 5.97
C ASN A 64 -0.44 -14.97 5.92
N VAL A 65 -0.21 -14.41 4.73
CA VAL A 65 0.05 -12.97 4.57
C VAL A 65 -1.26 -12.22 4.39
N ILE A 66 -1.57 -11.34 5.33
CA ILE A 66 -2.75 -10.50 5.38
C ILE A 66 -2.33 -9.08 5.03
N ARG A 67 -2.88 -8.52 3.94
CA ARG A 67 -2.47 -7.19 3.46
C ARG A 67 -3.20 -6.05 4.15
N GLU A 68 -4.46 -6.27 4.48
CA GLU A 68 -5.39 -5.29 5.04
C GLU A 68 -6.42 -6.04 5.90
N LEU A 69 -6.98 -5.36 6.90
CA LEU A 69 -8.07 -5.88 7.72
C LEU A 69 -9.43 -5.45 7.13
N PRO A 70 -10.50 -6.28 7.28
CA PRO A 70 -10.54 -7.57 7.97
C PRO A 70 -10.00 -8.72 7.10
N GLY A 71 -8.90 -9.34 7.52
CA GLY A 71 -8.31 -10.51 6.87
C GLY A 71 -8.61 -11.79 7.62
N ILE A 72 -8.61 -12.94 6.92
CA ILE A 72 -8.85 -14.24 7.56
C ILE A 72 -7.60 -14.67 8.31
N ILE A 73 -7.69 -14.75 9.63
CA ILE A 73 -6.64 -15.28 10.50
C ILE A 73 -6.73 -16.81 10.53
N GLN A 74 -5.59 -17.48 10.39
CA GLN A 74 -5.48 -18.93 10.45
C GLN A 74 -4.80 -19.35 11.76
N GLU A 75 -5.53 -19.99 12.67
CA GLU A 75 -5.03 -20.36 14.01
C GLU A 75 -3.78 -21.25 13.98
N LYS A 76 -3.69 -22.14 12.98
CA LYS A 76 -2.59 -23.11 12.85
C LYS A 76 -1.38 -22.60 12.06
N LYS A 77 -1.38 -21.33 11.67
CA LYS A 77 -0.30 -20.72 10.89
C LYS A 77 0.16 -19.42 11.53
N ILE A 78 1.38 -19.03 11.20
CA ILE A 78 1.86 -17.66 11.44
C ILE A 78 1.09 -16.73 10.50
N ASN A 79 0.54 -15.65 11.03
CA ASN A 79 -0.21 -14.65 10.28
C ASN A 79 0.66 -13.38 10.21
N ILE A 80 0.99 -12.93 9.00
CA ILE A 80 1.78 -11.72 8.79
C ILE A 80 0.84 -10.61 8.33
N LEU A 81 0.59 -9.63 9.19
CA LEU A 81 -0.22 -8.45 8.90
C LEU A 81 0.68 -7.32 8.39
N LEU A 82 0.46 -6.94 7.13
CA LEU A 82 1.10 -5.80 6.51
C LEU A 82 0.29 -4.53 6.79
N ASN A 83 0.96 -3.38 6.90
CA ASN A 83 0.31 -2.06 7.07
C ASN A 83 -0.73 -2.02 8.21
N ALA A 84 -0.44 -2.70 9.33
CA ALA A 84 -1.31 -2.71 10.48
C ALA A 84 -1.40 -1.29 11.06
N ASP A 85 -2.56 -0.65 10.95
CA ASP A 85 -2.87 0.50 11.79
C ASP A 85 -3.31 -0.03 13.16
N LEU A 86 -2.38 0.01 14.12
CA LEU A 86 -2.62 -0.53 15.45
C LEU A 86 -3.73 0.20 16.20
N ALA A 87 -4.02 1.45 15.84
CA ALA A 87 -5.10 2.22 16.44
C ALA A 87 -6.49 1.72 16.01
N GLU A 88 -6.59 1.05 14.86
CA GLU A 88 -7.83 0.49 14.31
C GLU A 88 -7.98 -1.01 14.62
N LEU A 89 -7.01 -1.59 15.32
CA LEU A 89 -6.96 -3.02 15.62
C LEU A 89 -7.76 -3.34 16.89
N ASP A 90 -8.88 -4.04 16.72
CA ASP A 90 -9.60 -4.62 17.86
C ASP A 90 -8.80 -5.78 18.45
N ALA A 91 -8.41 -5.65 19.73
CA ALA A 91 -7.68 -6.70 20.45
C ALA A 91 -8.43 -8.03 20.54
N ASN A 92 -9.76 -8.01 20.40
CA ASN A 92 -10.56 -9.25 20.34
C ASN A 92 -10.42 -9.98 18.99
N PHE A 93 -9.95 -9.29 17.95
CA PHE A 93 -9.80 -9.85 16.61
C PHE A 93 -8.46 -10.57 16.43
N LEU A 94 -7.41 -10.15 17.14
CA LEU A 94 -6.09 -10.79 17.04
C LEU A 94 -5.96 -11.94 18.05
N PRO A 95 -5.47 -13.12 17.62
CA PRO A 95 -5.09 -14.16 18.57
C PRO A 95 -3.92 -13.65 19.42
N LYS A 96 -3.82 -14.18 20.64
CA LYS A 96 -2.77 -13.77 21.60
C LYS A 96 -1.35 -14.06 21.12
N ASN A 97 -1.20 -14.92 20.12
CA ASN A 97 0.08 -15.39 19.60
C ASN A 97 -0.07 -15.81 18.12
N ASN A 98 1.06 -16.09 17.45
CA ASN A 98 1.15 -16.39 16.01
C ASN A 98 0.87 -15.23 15.05
N VAL A 99 0.87 -13.97 15.51
CA VAL A 99 0.76 -12.78 14.64
C VAL A 99 2.09 -12.05 14.55
N ILE A 100 2.48 -11.70 13.34
CA ILE A 100 3.55 -10.77 13.02
C ILE A 100 2.91 -9.53 12.42
N CYS A 101 3.13 -8.36 13.01
CA CYS A 101 2.73 -7.08 12.46
C CYS A 101 3.95 -6.30 11.97
N LEU A 102 3.78 -5.58 10.86
CA LEU A 102 4.81 -4.69 10.32
C LEU A 102 4.47 -3.22 10.55
N LEU A 103 5.40 -2.49 11.17
CA LEU A 103 5.43 -1.03 11.12
C LEU A 103 6.25 -0.60 9.91
N ASP A 104 5.55 -0.20 8.85
CA ASP A 104 6.17 0.27 7.60
C ASP A 104 6.39 1.79 7.57
N THR A 105 6.04 2.50 8.65
CA THR A 105 6.27 3.94 8.77
C THR A 105 7.43 4.26 9.71
N MET A 106 8.43 4.98 9.18
CA MET A 106 9.47 5.64 9.99
C MET A 106 8.95 6.93 10.63
N ASP A 107 7.68 7.28 10.42
CA ASP A 107 7.04 8.44 11.02
C ASP A 107 6.43 8.05 12.38
N PRO A 108 7.12 8.36 13.50
CA PRO A 108 6.62 8.03 14.84
C PRO A 108 5.31 8.73 15.17
N THR A 109 4.94 9.81 14.45
CA THR A 109 3.66 10.51 14.67
C THR A 109 2.46 9.72 14.15
N LYS A 110 2.70 8.71 13.30
CA LYS A 110 1.67 7.80 12.78
C LYS A 110 1.53 6.52 13.58
N ILE A 111 2.40 6.31 14.56
CA ILE A 111 2.39 5.13 15.41
C ILE A 111 1.84 5.56 16.77
N ASN A 112 0.51 5.49 16.91
CA ASN A 112 -0.14 5.70 18.19
C ASN A 112 -0.37 4.35 18.87
N PHE A 113 0.27 4.15 20.03
CA PHE A 113 -0.06 3.07 20.95
C PHE A 113 -0.68 3.67 22.20
N SER A 114 -1.77 3.11 22.67
CA SER A 114 -2.14 3.23 24.07
C SER A 114 -1.43 2.13 24.89
N SER A 115 -1.25 2.36 26.19
CA SER A 115 -0.77 1.31 27.10
C SER A 115 -1.70 0.09 27.11
N PHE A 116 -3.00 0.32 26.85
CA PHE A 116 -4.00 -0.73 26.70
C PHE A 116 -3.73 -1.61 25.47
N ASP A 117 -3.28 -1.05 24.35
CA ASP A 117 -2.98 -1.82 23.14
C ASP A 117 -1.79 -2.75 23.35
N LEU A 118 -0.75 -2.29 24.05
CA LEU A 118 0.45 -3.10 24.32
C LEU A 118 0.15 -4.30 25.23
N GLU A 119 -0.70 -4.11 26.25
CA GLU A 119 -1.08 -5.17 27.18
C GLU A 119 -2.01 -6.20 26.54
N ASN A 120 -2.97 -5.76 25.73
CA ASN A 120 -3.97 -6.68 25.16
C ASN A 120 -3.50 -7.39 23.89
N LEU A 121 -2.66 -6.75 23.08
CA LEU A 121 -2.18 -7.32 21.82
C LEU A 121 -0.96 -8.24 22.01
N ASN A 122 -0.38 -8.27 23.22
CA ASN A 122 0.70 -9.18 23.60
C ASN A 122 1.92 -9.12 22.65
N PHE A 123 2.29 -7.91 22.23
CA PHE A 123 3.39 -7.70 21.30
C PHE A 123 4.75 -7.67 22.00
N ILE A 124 5.74 -8.31 21.38
CA ILE A 124 7.16 -8.00 21.57
C ILE A 124 7.67 -7.25 20.34
N MET A 125 8.35 -6.13 20.58
CA MET A 125 8.94 -5.34 19.50
C MET A 125 10.32 -5.90 19.12
N LYS A 126 10.59 -6.03 17.83
CA LYS A 126 11.88 -6.47 17.30
C LYS A 126 12.29 -5.63 16.10
N ASP A 127 13.57 -5.27 16.05
CA ASP A 127 14.15 -4.62 14.88
C ASP A 127 14.29 -5.65 13.74
N LEU A 128 13.81 -5.27 12.56
CA LEU A 128 13.96 -5.98 11.30
C LEU A 128 14.36 -4.99 10.20
N THR A 129 15.28 -4.10 10.54
CA THR A 129 15.84 -3.14 9.58
C THR A 129 16.50 -3.86 8.41
N THR A 130 16.07 -3.49 7.21
CA THR A 130 16.63 -3.91 5.93
C THR A 130 17.01 -2.66 5.12
N TYR A 131 17.75 -2.84 4.02
CA TYR A 131 18.01 -1.77 3.05
C TYR A 131 17.36 -2.05 1.69
N VAL A 132 16.42 -2.99 1.67
CA VAL A 132 15.67 -3.34 0.45
C VAL A 132 14.70 -2.20 0.12
N PRO A 133 14.70 -1.66 -1.11
CA PRO A 133 13.77 -0.61 -1.49
C PRO A 133 12.33 -1.14 -1.49
N TYR A 134 11.37 -0.27 -1.15
CA TYR A 134 9.95 -0.57 -1.25
C TYR A 134 9.52 -0.55 -2.73
N SER A 135 9.81 -1.61 -3.49
CA SER A 135 9.55 -1.65 -4.93
C SER A 135 8.06 -1.84 -5.28
N ASP A 136 7.23 -2.41 -4.40
CA ASP A 136 5.88 -2.87 -4.79
C ASP A 136 4.74 -2.63 -3.76
N GLN A 137 4.93 -1.78 -2.75
CA GLN A 137 3.84 -1.43 -1.81
C GLN A 137 2.83 -0.40 -2.39
N THR A 138 2.85 -0.13 -3.69
CA THR A 138 1.99 0.85 -4.35
C THR A 138 0.52 0.44 -4.47
N VAL A 139 0.16 -0.79 -4.10
CA VAL A 139 -1.21 -1.31 -4.25
C VAL A 139 -2.15 -0.80 -3.15
N SER A 140 -1.69 -0.57 -1.91
CA SER A 140 -2.56 -0.03 -0.84
C SER A 140 -2.71 1.50 -0.88
N LYS A 141 -1.80 2.21 -1.58
CA LYS A 141 -1.96 3.66 -1.78
C LYS A 141 -3.16 4.01 -2.64
N THR A 142 -3.63 3.14 -3.53
CA THR A 142 -4.72 3.48 -4.46
C THR A 142 -6.09 3.54 -3.77
N GLU A 143 -6.34 2.70 -2.76
CA GLU A 143 -7.64 2.63 -2.06
C GLU A 143 -7.80 3.76 -1.01
N LYS A 144 -6.79 4.03 -0.16
CA LYS A 144 -6.78 5.24 0.70
C LYS A 144 -6.77 6.54 -0.12
N ASN A 145 -6.13 6.56 -1.29
CA ASN A 145 -6.21 7.71 -2.19
C ASN A 145 -7.60 7.88 -2.80
N MET A 146 -8.35 6.80 -3.05
CA MET A 146 -9.68 6.90 -3.68
C MET A 146 -10.70 7.56 -2.76
N GLN A 147 -10.78 7.15 -1.49
CA GLN A 147 -11.68 7.80 -0.52
C GLN A 147 -11.35 9.27 -0.34
N ASN A 148 -10.07 9.58 -0.11
CA ASN A 148 -9.62 10.97 0.06
C ASN A 148 -9.85 11.80 -1.21
N LEU A 149 -9.59 11.23 -2.38
CA LEU A 149 -9.87 11.90 -3.65
C LEU A 149 -11.37 12.17 -3.81
N ILE A 150 -12.21 11.15 -3.63
CA ILE A 150 -13.66 11.29 -3.76
C ILE A 150 -14.19 12.31 -2.77
N TYR A 151 -13.63 12.40 -1.55
CA TYR A 151 -14.03 13.43 -0.59
C TYR A 151 -13.64 14.84 -1.07
N ASN A 152 -12.42 15.00 -1.59
CA ASN A 152 -11.82 16.29 -1.92
C ASN A 152 -12.21 16.87 -3.29
N VAL A 153 -12.69 16.05 -4.24
CA VAL A 153 -13.16 16.55 -5.54
C VAL A 153 -14.51 17.29 -5.41
N SER A 154 -14.77 18.22 -6.34
CA SER A 154 -16.06 18.91 -6.41
C SER A 154 -17.23 17.95 -6.65
N LEU A 155 -18.43 18.27 -6.14
CA LEU A 155 -19.65 17.47 -6.38
C LEU A 155 -19.93 17.25 -7.88
N ARG A 156 -19.61 18.25 -8.71
CA ARG A 156 -19.77 18.16 -10.16
C ARG A 156 -18.80 17.14 -10.78
N SER A 157 -17.57 17.09 -10.30
CA SER A 157 -16.59 16.06 -10.66
C SER A 157 -17.02 14.66 -10.20
N LYS A 158 -17.56 14.52 -8.96
CA LYS A 158 -18.10 13.26 -8.45
C LYS A 158 -19.22 12.73 -9.35
N ASN A 159 -20.18 13.59 -9.69
CA ASN A 159 -21.32 13.22 -10.52
C ASN A 159 -20.89 12.82 -11.94
N LEU A 160 -19.96 13.58 -12.54
CA LEU A 160 -19.41 13.22 -13.85
C LEU A 160 -18.64 11.89 -13.80
N PHE A 161 -17.88 11.64 -12.74
CA PHE A 161 -17.15 10.38 -12.58
C PHE A 161 -18.11 9.20 -12.34
N LYS A 162 -19.17 9.37 -11.55
CA LYS A 162 -20.23 8.35 -11.37
C LYS A 162 -20.90 8.01 -12.70
N LEU A 163 -21.21 9.03 -13.50
CA LEU A 163 -21.80 8.89 -14.83
C LEU A 163 -20.84 8.20 -15.81
N PHE A 164 -19.55 8.52 -15.74
CA PHE A 164 -18.49 7.79 -16.44
C PHE A 164 -18.51 6.30 -16.06
N LEU A 165 -18.47 5.96 -14.77
CA LEU A 165 -18.46 4.57 -14.28
C LEU A 165 -19.69 3.78 -14.73
N GLN A 166 -20.88 4.39 -14.70
CA GLN A 166 -22.13 3.76 -15.09
C GLN A 166 -22.16 3.37 -16.57
N ASN A 167 -21.52 4.16 -17.44
CA ASN A 167 -21.59 4.03 -18.90
C ASN A 167 -20.32 3.41 -19.54
N LEU A 168 -19.46 2.80 -18.73
CA LEU A 168 -18.28 2.07 -19.21
C LEU A 168 -18.66 0.83 -20.02
N GLU A 169 -18.11 0.72 -21.23
CA GLU A 169 -18.12 -0.49 -22.04
C GLU A 169 -16.70 -1.08 -22.04
N LYS A 170 -16.53 -2.29 -21.51
CA LYS A 170 -15.19 -2.93 -21.38
C LYS A 170 -14.16 -2.02 -20.69
N ASN A 171 -14.57 -1.31 -19.63
CA ASN A 171 -13.78 -0.33 -18.87
C ASN A 171 -13.35 0.93 -19.65
N LYS A 172 -13.99 1.22 -20.78
CA LYS A 172 -13.65 2.36 -21.64
C LYS A 172 -14.88 3.16 -22.04
N ILE A 173 -14.67 4.45 -22.34
CA ILE A 173 -15.66 5.32 -22.98
C ILE A 173 -14.96 6.42 -23.77
N THR A 174 -15.47 6.73 -24.96
CA THR A 174 -14.94 7.82 -25.77
C THR A 174 -15.38 9.18 -25.23
N THR A 175 -14.55 10.21 -25.38
CA THR A 175 -14.86 11.58 -24.96
C THR A 175 -16.16 12.09 -25.58
N ASN A 176 -16.43 11.75 -26.85
CA ASN A 176 -17.68 12.12 -27.53
C ASN A 176 -18.89 11.48 -26.85
N LYS A 177 -18.83 10.16 -26.56
CA LYS A 177 -19.93 9.45 -25.91
C LYS A 177 -20.16 9.96 -24.50
N LEU A 178 -19.10 10.19 -23.73
CA LEU A 178 -19.19 10.78 -22.40
C LEU A 178 -19.77 12.20 -22.45
N LEU A 179 -19.43 13.01 -23.45
CA LEU A 179 -19.98 14.33 -23.65
C LEU A 179 -21.47 14.31 -23.95
N GLU A 180 -21.94 13.45 -24.86
CA GLU A 180 -23.38 13.36 -25.16
C GLU A 180 -24.21 13.00 -23.93
N ILE A 181 -23.70 12.11 -23.06
CA ILE A 181 -24.39 11.74 -21.82
C ILE A 181 -24.30 12.89 -20.81
N ALA A 182 -23.13 13.51 -20.64
CA ALA A 182 -22.93 14.62 -19.70
C ALA A 182 -23.68 15.90 -20.10
N LYS A 183 -23.95 16.11 -21.39
CA LYS A 183 -24.84 17.18 -21.89
C LYS A 183 -26.25 17.03 -21.33
N LYS A 184 -26.79 15.80 -21.39
CA LYS A 184 -28.16 15.48 -20.98
C LYS A 184 -28.32 15.54 -19.46
N ASP A 185 -27.38 14.95 -18.73
CA ASP A 185 -27.55 14.70 -17.29
C ASP A 185 -26.91 15.79 -16.41
N LEU A 186 -25.87 16.47 -16.90
CA LEU A 186 -25.07 17.43 -16.12
C LEU A 186 -24.92 18.82 -16.79
N LEU A 187 -25.59 19.03 -17.92
CA LEU A 187 -25.55 20.27 -18.72
C LEU A 187 -24.12 20.69 -19.10
N ILE A 188 -23.24 19.73 -19.37
CA ILE A 188 -21.84 19.97 -19.80
C ILE A 188 -21.76 19.93 -21.32
N ASN A 189 -21.46 21.07 -21.95
CA ASN A 189 -21.44 21.19 -23.42
C ASN A 189 -20.05 21.17 -24.05
N ASP A 190 -18.97 21.20 -23.25
CA ASP A 190 -17.60 21.31 -23.74
C ASP A 190 -16.73 20.14 -23.25
N LYS A 191 -16.00 19.52 -24.19
CA LYS A 191 -14.97 18.49 -23.90
C LYS A 191 -13.90 18.99 -22.91
N ARG A 192 -13.55 20.28 -22.96
CA ARG A 192 -12.56 20.88 -22.05
C ARG A 192 -13.02 20.80 -20.60
N VAL A 193 -14.30 21.04 -20.36
CA VAL A 193 -14.91 20.97 -19.02
C VAL A 193 -14.89 19.53 -18.49
N ILE A 194 -15.16 18.53 -19.35
CA ILE A 194 -15.02 17.11 -18.98
C ILE A 194 -13.60 16.80 -18.55
N ARG A 195 -12.61 17.24 -19.34
CA ARG A 195 -11.20 17.02 -19.02
C ARG A 195 -10.78 17.69 -17.72
N GLN A 196 -11.25 18.91 -17.47
CA GLN A 196 -10.98 19.63 -16.23
C GLN A 196 -11.62 18.94 -15.02
N LEU A 197 -12.88 18.51 -15.12
CA LEU A 197 -13.58 17.85 -14.02
C LEU A 197 -13.02 16.46 -13.71
N LEU A 198 -12.42 15.79 -14.70
CA LEU A 198 -11.77 14.49 -14.54
C LEU A 198 -10.25 14.58 -14.32
N SER A 199 -9.66 15.77 -14.25
CA SER A 199 -8.20 15.93 -14.21
C SER A 199 -7.60 15.28 -12.96
N GLU A 200 -8.21 15.49 -11.78
CA GLU A 200 -7.69 14.88 -10.55
C GLU A 200 -7.73 13.35 -10.62
N PHE A 201 -8.77 12.75 -11.22
CA PHE A 201 -8.82 11.30 -11.41
C PHE A 201 -7.75 10.79 -12.41
N ILE A 202 -7.31 11.64 -13.34
CA ILE A 202 -6.20 11.32 -14.25
C ILE A 202 -4.87 11.43 -13.52
N ASP A 203 -4.67 12.50 -12.75
CA ASP A 203 -3.44 12.78 -12.01
C ASP A 203 -3.17 11.68 -10.96
N HIS A 204 -4.24 11.20 -10.31
CA HIS A 204 -4.20 10.08 -9.39
C HIS A 204 -4.18 8.70 -10.07
N LYS A 205 -4.08 8.64 -11.41
CA LYS A 205 -3.98 7.41 -12.23
C LYS A 205 -5.17 6.45 -12.07
N ILE A 206 -6.36 6.98 -11.78
CA ILE A 206 -7.61 6.21 -11.73
C ILE A 206 -8.19 6.08 -13.14
N ILE A 207 -8.04 7.13 -13.95
CA ILE A 207 -8.47 7.14 -15.34
C ILE A 207 -7.24 7.42 -16.21
N LYS A 208 -7.12 6.71 -17.32
CA LYS A 208 -6.17 7.03 -18.38
C LYS A 208 -6.90 7.68 -19.55
N LEU A 209 -6.39 8.81 -20.02
CA LEU A 209 -6.85 9.43 -21.27
C LEU A 209 -5.85 9.12 -22.39
N SER A 210 -6.30 8.45 -23.45
CA SER A 210 -5.51 8.21 -24.67
C SER A 210 -6.40 8.31 -25.90
N ASN A 211 -5.98 9.06 -26.93
CA ASN A 211 -6.69 9.16 -28.21
C ASN A 211 -8.20 9.45 -28.09
N GLU A 212 -8.58 10.44 -27.27
CA GLU A 212 -9.98 10.76 -26.95
C GLU A 212 -10.80 9.61 -26.31
N GLU A 213 -10.12 8.66 -25.66
CA GLU A 213 -10.74 7.58 -24.91
C GLU A 213 -10.31 7.63 -23.45
N TYR A 214 -11.29 7.60 -22.55
CA TYR A 214 -11.09 7.42 -21.12
C TYR A 214 -11.16 5.94 -20.78
N THR A 215 -10.10 5.42 -20.15
CA THR A 215 -10.01 4.04 -19.67
C THR A 215 -9.94 4.03 -18.15
N LEU A 216 -10.81 3.26 -17.50
CA LEU A 216 -10.72 3.03 -16.06
C LEU A 216 -9.53 2.12 -15.74
N ILE A 217 -8.66 2.56 -14.83
CA ILE A 217 -7.59 1.76 -14.24
C ILE A 217 -8.10 1.24 -12.90
N GLY A 218 -8.52 -0.03 -12.87
CA GLY A 218 -9.00 -0.69 -11.65
C GLY A 218 -10.29 -1.48 -11.85
N LYS A 219 -10.85 -1.99 -10.75
CA LYS A 219 -12.12 -2.74 -10.75
C LYS A 219 -13.29 -1.78 -10.52
N LYS A 220 -14.21 -1.70 -11.48
CA LYS A 220 -15.43 -0.85 -11.42
C LYS A 220 -16.23 -1.09 -10.13
N ASP A 221 -16.45 -2.36 -9.77
CA ASP A 221 -17.31 -2.72 -8.63
C ASP A 221 -16.77 -2.17 -7.30
N LYS A 222 -15.44 -2.25 -7.10
CA LYS A 222 -14.77 -1.69 -5.93
C LYS A 222 -14.89 -0.16 -5.86
N ILE A 223 -14.75 0.52 -6.99
CA ILE A 223 -14.80 2.00 -7.01
C ILE A 223 -16.23 2.49 -6.71
N LEU A 224 -17.24 1.76 -7.17
CA LEU A 224 -18.64 2.09 -6.91
C LEU A 224 -19.02 2.00 -5.43
N GLU A 225 -18.31 1.21 -4.62
CA GLU A 225 -18.55 1.13 -3.17
C GLU A 225 -18.34 2.47 -2.47
N TYR A 226 -17.43 3.32 -2.96
CA TYR A 226 -17.20 4.66 -2.41
C TYR A 226 -18.26 5.70 -2.82
N PHE A 227 -19.22 5.32 -3.67
CA PHE A 227 -20.34 6.17 -4.10
C PHE A 227 -21.71 5.64 -3.60
N LYS A 228 -21.68 4.61 -2.75
CA LYS A 228 -22.85 4.14 -2.01
C LYS A 228 -22.90 4.94 -0.72
N ASP A 229 -23.78 5.93 -0.69
CA ASP A 229 -24.19 6.60 0.55
C ASP A 229 -24.87 5.58 1.49
#